data_AF-A0A3N5P762-F1
#
_entry.id   AF-A0A3N5P762-F1
#
_cell.length_a   1.000
_cell.length_b   1.000
_cell.length_c   1.000
_cell.angle_alpha   90.00
_cell.angle_beta   90.00
_cell.angle_gamma   90.00
#
_symmetry.space_group_name_H-M   'P 1'
#
loop_
_entity.id
_entity.type
_entity.pdbx_description
1 polymer ?
#
loop_
_entity_poly.entity_id
_entity_poly.type
_entity_poly.pdbx_seq_one_letter_code
_entity_poly.pdbx_strand_id
1 'polypeptide(L)'
;MLEKRDYANAVMVQNACNLSGVVREFAIVCKKIWDEAWEKGHGTTWVNTHPICRMYAEQINFLASGRDYMEAYEECEKKGGLKP
;
A
#
# COMPACT_ATOMS: atom_id res chain seq x y z
N MET A 1 0.34 -15.64 9.60
CA MET A 1 1.81 -15.54 9.63
C MET A 1 2.36 -15.26 8.23
N LEU A 2 3.43 -14.46 8.16
CA LEU A 2 4.17 -14.17 6.93
C LEU A 2 4.98 -15.38 6.47
N GLU A 3 5.06 -15.56 5.15
CA GLU A 3 5.82 -16.63 4.52
C GLU A 3 6.87 -16.06 3.56
N LYS A 4 7.87 -16.87 3.17
CA LYS A 4 8.90 -16.47 2.21
C LYS A 4 8.33 -15.92 0.90
N ARG A 5 7.20 -16.48 0.44
CA ARG A 5 6.51 -16.01 -0.77
C ARG A 5 5.99 -14.57 -0.63
N ASP A 6 5.61 -14.12 0.56
CA ASP A 6 5.11 -12.76 0.76
C ASP A 6 6.21 -11.73 0.49
N TYR A 7 7.45 -12.04 0.88
CA TYR A 7 8.63 -11.21 0.56
C TYR A 7 9.03 -11.29 -0.92
N ALA A 8 8.95 -12.48 -1.53
CA ALA A 8 9.23 -12.63 -2.97
C ALA A 8 8.21 -11.86 -3.82
N ASN A 9 6.93 -11.93 -3.46
CA ASN A 9 5.86 -11.18 -4.12
C ASN A 9 6.07 -9.67 -3.98
N ALA A 10 6.52 -9.19 -2.82
CA ALA A 10 6.86 -7.79 -2.62
C ALA A 10 7.96 -7.29 -3.59
N VAL A 11 8.90 -8.15 -3.99
CA VAL A 11 9.88 -7.81 -5.05
C VAL A 11 9.23 -7.87 -6.44
N MET A 12 8.44 -8.92 -6.71
CA MET A 12 7.80 -9.11 -8.02
C MET A 12 6.79 -8.02 -8.36
N VAL A 13 6.10 -7.46 -7.35
CA VAL A 13 5.09 -6.41 -7.54
C VAL A 13 5.65 -5.16 -8.22
N GLN A 14 6.97 -4.92 -8.14
CA GLN A 14 7.62 -3.79 -8.81
C GLN A 14 7.47 -3.83 -10.35
N ASN A 15 7.14 -5.00 -10.92
CA ASN A 15 6.90 -5.15 -12.36
C ASN A 15 5.41 -5.11 -12.74
N ALA A 16 4.51 -4.90 -11.78
CA ALA A 16 3.07 -4.87 -12.03
C ALA A 16 2.66 -3.55 -12.69
N CYS A 17 1.83 -3.61 -13.73
CA CYS A 17 1.29 -2.42 -14.42
C CYS A 17 -0.14 -2.06 -13.98
N ASN A 18 -0.74 -2.79 -13.05
CA ASN A 18 -2.15 -2.68 -12.67
C ASN A 18 -2.35 -2.23 -11.21
N LEU A 19 -2.62 -0.94 -10.99
CA LEU A 19 -2.74 -0.39 -9.63
C LEU A 19 -3.75 -1.15 -8.76
N SER A 20 -4.92 -1.54 -9.31
CA SER A 20 -5.94 -2.27 -8.57
C SER A 20 -5.49 -3.69 -8.15
N GLY A 21 -4.66 -4.35 -8.95
CA GLY A 21 -4.08 -5.65 -8.62
C GLY A 21 -3.10 -5.54 -7.45
N VAL A 22 -2.21 -4.55 -7.52
CA VAL A 22 -1.24 -4.22 -6.45
C VAL A 22 -1.96 -3.91 -5.13
N VAL A 23 -2.98 -3.05 -5.14
CA VAL A 23 -3.74 -2.69 -3.93
C VAL A 23 -4.45 -3.91 -3.33
N ARG A 24 -5.05 -4.77 -4.16
CA ARG A 24 -5.76 -5.96 -3.69
C ARG A 24 -4.82 -6.97 -3.03
N GLU A 25 -3.67 -7.24 -3.63
CA GLU A 25 -2.67 -8.13 -3.03
C GLU A 25 -2.08 -7.50 -1.77
N PHE A 26 -1.82 -6.19 -1.79
CA PHE A 26 -1.29 -5.47 -0.63
C PHE A 26 -2.21 -5.60 0.58
N ALA A 27 -3.52 -5.46 0.42
CA ALA A 27 -4.48 -5.64 1.51
C ALA A 27 -4.38 -7.02 2.17
N ILE A 28 -4.16 -8.09 1.39
CA ILE A 28 -4.03 -9.46 1.89
C ILE A 28 -2.75 -9.61 2.72
N VAL A 29 -1.61 -9.15 2.20
CA VAL A 29 -0.33 -9.29 2.92
C VAL A 29 -0.22 -8.32 4.10
N CYS A 30 -0.79 -7.12 4.00
CA CYS A 30 -0.82 -6.14 5.09
C CYS A 30 -1.59 -6.68 6.31
N LYS A 31 -2.65 -7.46 6.09
CA LYS A 31 -3.33 -8.18 7.18
C LYS A 31 -2.37 -9.13 7.90
N LYS A 32 -1.57 -9.93 7.17
CA LYS A 32 -0.58 -10.83 7.79
C LYS A 32 0.50 -10.09 8.58
N ILE A 33 0.93 -8.92 8.09
CA ILE A 33 1.89 -8.05 8.79
C ILE A 33 1.28 -7.55 10.10
N TRP A 34 -0.01 -7.18 10.09
CA TRP A 34 -0.72 -6.79 11.29
C TRP A 34 -0.88 -7.93 12.30
N ASP A 35 -1.22 -9.14 11.84
CA ASP A 35 -1.29 -10.32 12.72
C ASP A 35 0.05 -10.51 13.46
N GLU A 36 1.17 -10.44 12.74
CA GLU A 36 2.52 -10.51 13.32
C GLU A 36 2.83 -9.32 14.25
N ALA A 37 2.43 -8.10 13.86
CA ALA A 37 2.63 -6.92 14.69
C ALA A 37 1.92 -7.05 16.03
N TRP A 38 0.68 -7.54 16.04
CA TRP A 38 -0.09 -7.79 17.26
C TRP A 38 0.57 -8.82 18.16
N GLU A 39 0.99 -9.96 17.60
CA GLU A 39 1.68 -11.02 18.35
C GLU A 39 2.97 -10.51 19.03
N LYS A 40 3.64 -9.54 18.41
CA LYS A 40 4.92 -8.97 18.88
C LYS A 40 4.78 -7.65 19.65
N GLY A 41 3.56 -7.15 19.86
CA GLY A 41 3.33 -5.86 20.53
C GLY A 41 3.85 -4.65 19.74
N HIS A 42 3.93 -4.74 18.42
CA HIS A 42 4.28 -3.64 17.52
C HIS A 42 3.05 -2.82 17.12
N GLY A 43 3.28 -1.54 16.80
CA GLY A 43 2.23 -0.62 16.36
C GLY A 43 2.38 -0.16 14.92
N THR A 44 1.56 0.82 14.55
CA THR A 44 1.45 1.37 13.18
C THR A 44 2.79 1.80 12.57
N THR A 45 3.69 2.43 13.34
CA THR A 45 5.01 2.85 12.84
C THR A 45 5.80 1.66 12.29
N TRP A 46 5.81 0.54 13.01
CA TRP A 46 6.50 -0.67 12.58
C TRP A 46 5.90 -1.22 11.28
N VAL A 47 4.56 -1.32 11.21
CA VAL A 47 3.84 -1.78 10.01
C VAL A 47 4.11 -0.88 8.81
N ASN A 48 4.08 0.44 8.99
CA ASN A 48 4.35 1.42 7.92
C ASN A 48 5.79 1.32 7.38
N THR A 49 6.74 0.94 8.24
CA THR A 49 8.15 0.76 7.86
C THR A 49 8.50 -0.68 7.45
N HIS A 50 7.55 -1.61 7.49
CA HIS A 50 7.81 -3.01 7.15
C HIS A 50 8.29 -3.12 5.68
N PRO A 51 9.32 -3.92 5.37
CA PRO A 51 9.89 -3.99 4.02
C PRO A 51 8.86 -4.29 2.93
N ILE A 52 7.91 -5.19 3.20
CA ILE A 52 6.81 -5.49 2.28
C ILE A 52 5.94 -4.25 2.04
N CYS A 53 5.52 -3.54 3.10
CA CYS A 53 4.72 -2.32 2.98
C CYS A 53 5.45 -1.26 2.15
N ARG A 54 6.77 -1.11 2.34
CA ARG A 54 7.57 -0.19 1.53
C ARG A 54 7.52 -0.56 0.05
N MET A 55 7.78 -1.81 -0.33
CA MET A 55 7.74 -2.22 -1.74
C MET A 55 6.37 -1.99 -2.39
N TYR A 56 5.28 -2.39 -1.72
CA TYR A 56 3.94 -2.15 -2.26
C TYR A 56 3.62 -0.66 -2.37
N ALA A 57 4.00 0.15 -1.37
CA ALA A 57 3.77 1.60 -1.39
C ALA A 57 4.55 2.30 -2.52
N GLU A 58 5.81 1.92 -2.78
CA GLU A 58 6.58 2.45 -3.90
C GLU A 58 5.91 2.16 -5.25
N GLN A 59 5.41 0.93 -5.44
CA GLN A 59 4.73 0.58 -6.69
C GLN A 59 3.41 1.32 -6.87
N ILE A 60 2.63 1.47 -5.78
CA ILE A 60 1.40 2.27 -5.80
C ILE A 60 1.71 3.71 -6.20
N ASN A 61 2.76 4.30 -5.60
CA ASN A 61 3.20 5.65 -5.93
C ASN A 61 3.64 5.76 -7.41
N PHE A 62 4.46 4.82 -7.89
CA PHE A 62 4.88 4.77 -9.29
C PHE A 62 3.69 4.73 -10.25
N LEU A 63 2.73 3.83 -10.03
CA LEU A 63 1.57 3.67 -10.91
C LEU A 63 0.58 4.85 -10.83
N ALA A 64 0.50 5.54 -9.69
CA ALA A 64 -0.37 6.69 -9.48
C ALA A 64 0.24 8.03 -9.94
N SER A 65 1.55 8.08 -10.16
CA SER A 65 2.31 9.31 -10.45
C SER A 65 1.92 10.04 -11.74
N GLY A 66 1.09 9.44 -12.61
CA GLY A 66 0.57 10.06 -13.82
C GLY A 66 -0.43 11.19 -13.59
N ARG A 67 -0.83 11.45 -12.34
CA ARG A 67 -1.68 12.56 -11.95
C ARG A 67 -1.06 13.30 -10.78
N ASP A 68 -1.11 14.63 -10.81
CA ASP A 68 -0.65 15.46 -9.69
C ASP A 68 -1.52 15.25 -8.45
N TYR A 69 -0.89 15.27 -7.28
CA TYR A 69 -1.57 15.06 -6.00
C TYR A 69 -2.63 16.14 -5.73
N MET A 70 -2.31 17.41 -5.94
CA MET A 70 -3.22 18.51 -5.65
C MET A 70 -4.44 18.48 -6.57
N GLU A 71 -4.24 18.18 -7.86
CA GLU A 71 -5.36 18.00 -8.80
C GLU A 71 -6.30 16.87 -8.36
N ALA A 72 -5.73 15.71 -7.97
CA ALA A 72 -6.51 14.58 -7.49
C ALA A 72 -7.26 14.92 -6.18
N TYR A 73 -6.58 15.61 -5.28
CA TYR A 73 -7.12 16.06 -3.99
C TYR A 73 -8.31 17.00 -4.17
N GLU A 74 -8.16 18.06 -4.96
CA GLU A 74 -9.22 19.05 -5.21
C GLU A 74 -10.44 18.43 -5.89
N GLU A 75 -10.23 17.54 -6.87
CA GLU A 75 -11.33 16.83 -7.51
C GLU A 75 -12.11 15.96 -6.50
N CYS A 76 -11.41 15.26 -5.61
CA CYS A 76 -12.02 14.47 -4.54
C CYS A 76 -12.76 15.35 -3.52
N GLU A 77 -12.16 16.46 -3.06
CA GLU A 77 -12.82 17.39 -2.14
C GLU A 77 -14.13 17.94 -2.72
N LYS A 78 -14.09 18.37 -4.00
CA LYS A 78 -15.25 18.93 -4.70
C LYS A 78 -16.35 17.88 -4.87
N LYS A 79 -16.03 16.68 -5.38
CA LYS A 79 -17.01 15.61 -5.61
C LYS A 79 -17.52 14.98 -4.31
N GLY A 80 -16.70 15.00 -3.26
CA GLY A 80 -17.05 14.53 -1.92
C GLY A 80 -17.84 15.54 -1.10
N GLY A 81 -18.02 16.77 -1.57
CA GLY A 81 -18.72 17.83 -0.83
C GLY A 81 -17.96 18.31 0.41
N LEU A 82 -16.64 18.13 0.45
CA LEU A 82 -15.77 18.63 1.54
C LEU A 82 -15.40 20.10 1.34
N LYS A 83 -15.54 20.60 0.10
CA LYS A 83 -15.39 22.00 -0.27
C LYS A 83 -16.76 22.52 -0.75
N PRO A 84 -17.18 23.73 -0.30
CA PRO A 84 -18.46 24.32 -0.70
C PRO A 84 -18.55 24.59 -2.21
#